data_AF-A0A923BSU0-F1
#
_entry.id   AF-A0A923BSU0-F1
#
_cell.length_a   1.000
_cell.length_b   1.000
_cell.length_c   1.000
_cell.angle_alpha   90.00
_cell.angle_beta   90.00
_cell.angle_gamma   90.00
#
_symmetry.space_group_name_H-M   'P 1'
#
loop_
_entity.id
_entity.type
_entity.pdbx_description
1 polymer ?
#
loop_
_entity_poly.entity_id
_entity_poly.type
_entity_poly.pdbx_seq_one_letter_code
_entity_poly.pdbx_strand_id
1 'polypeptide(L)'
;MTTTKTARRGKKYVLAAAGGGGKSTIAMLLSSTAMFKQVEFDIFDVEPANPTLRRYFKSMPAEHVLEDDRPEAVIPFLENRVFGDDRPAIVDLGANMEGHVLRWLNDRGAAVAEDIRFIVPVSKRDGITAAARIVMNCGAASVLLVHNQAGGLDAEAAVSDRIFIELVQQVGRPAILPSLGATMADVHRSSVPPHKMCKGLNRFEAQGALTMIRKVEATFLDHPEFRPW
;
A
#
# COMPACT_ATOMS: atom_id res chain seq x y z
N MET A 1 16.74 31.75 2.33
CA MET A 1 17.29 30.64 3.13
C MET A 1 16.79 29.34 2.53
N THR A 2 17.63 28.68 1.75
CA THR A 2 17.39 27.36 1.16
C THR A 2 17.67 26.31 2.23
N THR A 3 16.62 25.73 2.81
CA THR A 3 16.76 24.58 3.71
C THR A 3 16.93 23.32 2.87
N THR A 4 18.18 22.91 2.69
CA THR A 4 18.56 21.59 2.17
C THR A 4 18.01 20.54 3.14
N LYS A 5 16.84 19.98 2.85
CA LYS A 5 16.24 18.91 3.64
C LYS A 5 17.04 17.64 3.35
N THR A 6 17.90 17.23 4.27
CA THR A 6 18.55 15.90 4.27
C THR A 6 17.48 14.82 4.16
N ALA A 7 17.65 13.87 3.23
CA ALA A 7 16.74 12.74 3.04
C ALA A 7 16.48 12.00 4.36
N ARG A 8 15.21 11.75 4.68
CA ARG A 8 14.73 11.21 5.96
C ARG A 8 14.68 9.69 5.85
N ARG A 9 15.26 8.97 6.82
CA ARG A 9 15.73 7.57 6.65
C ARG A 9 14.66 6.48 6.45
N GLY A 10 13.37 6.74 6.73
CA GLY A 10 12.31 5.73 6.64
C GLY A 10 11.51 5.79 5.35
N LYS A 11 11.52 4.69 4.59
CA LYS A 11 10.69 4.55 3.39
C LYS A 11 9.19 4.66 3.71
N LYS A 12 8.46 5.34 2.85
CA LYS A 12 7.00 5.47 2.91
C LYS A 12 6.38 4.66 1.78
N TYR A 13 5.68 3.58 2.14
CA TYR A 13 5.00 2.70 1.22
C TYR A 13 3.59 3.22 0.98
N VAL A 14 3.38 3.90 -0.15
CA VAL A 14 2.11 4.53 -0.48
C VAL A 14 1.32 3.62 -1.39
N LEU A 15 0.18 3.12 -0.92
CA LEU A 15 -0.72 2.34 -1.75
C LEU A 15 -1.62 3.28 -2.52
N ALA A 16 -1.44 3.31 -3.84
CA ALA A 16 -2.15 4.24 -4.73
C ALA A 16 -2.78 3.48 -5.90
N ALA A 17 -4.10 3.61 -6.04
CA ALA A 17 -4.92 3.02 -7.09
C ALA A 17 -6.34 3.54 -6.94
N ALA A 18 -7.16 3.37 -7.98
CA ALA A 18 -8.58 3.62 -7.89
C ALA A 18 -9.28 2.75 -6.82
N GLY A 19 -10.49 3.15 -6.45
CA GLY A 19 -11.36 2.37 -5.56
C GLY A 19 -11.57 0.94 -6.10
N GLY A 20 -11.62 -0.05 -5.21
CA GLY A 20 -11.78 -1.46 -5.58
C GLY A 20 -10.50 -2.20 -6.00
N GLY A 21 -9.32 -1.55 -5.99
CA GLY A 21 -8.04 -2.20 -6.30
C GLY A 21 -7.52 -3.19 -5.25
N GLY A 22 -8.12 -3.21 -4.06
CA GLY A 22 -7.64 -3.99 -2.92
C GLY A 22 -6.43 -3.39 -2.20
N LYS A 23 -6.26 -2.06 -2.28
CA LYS A 23 -5.21 -1.31 -1.55
C LYS A 23 -5.21 -1.64 -0.06
N SER A 24 -6.33 -1.41 0.61
CA SER A 24 -6.47 -1.68 2.04
C SER A 24 -6.18 -3.14 2.43
N THR A 25 -6.50 -4.10 1.54
CA THR A 25 -6.13 -5.50 1.73
C THR A 25 -4.61 -5.68 1.69
N ILE A 26 -3.93 -5.14 0.68
CA ILE A 26 -2.47 -5.22 0.57
C ILE A 26 -1.80 -4.46 1.73
N ALA A 27 -2.30 -3.28 2.12
CA ALA A 27 -1.80 -2.53 3.27
C ALA A 27 -1.91 -3.36 4.55
N MET A 28 -3.06 -3.98 4.81
CA MET A 28 -3.28 -4.86 5.97
C MET A 28 -2.35 -6.09 5.96
N LEU A 29 -2.14 -6.69 4.79
CA LEU A 29 -1.26 -7.86 4.62
C LEU A 29 0.22 -7.53 4.83
N LEU A 30 0.69 -6.44 4.21
CA LEU A 30 2.06 -5.93 4.40
C LEU A 30 2.29 -5.55 5.85
N SER A 31 1.34 -4.83 6.44
CA SER A 31 1.41 -4.42 7.84
C SER A 31 1.47 -5.63 8.78
N SER A 32 0.61 -6.62 8.56
CA SER A 32 0.60 -7.83 9.38
C SER A 32 1.89 -8.63 9.25
N THR A 33 2.47 -8.67 8.05
CA THR A 33 3.75 -9.34 7.81
C THR A 33 4.88 -8.63 8.57
N ALA A 34 4.98 -7.31 8.45
CA ALA A 34 5.97 -6.51 9.20
C ALA A 34 5.80 -6.65 10.72
N MET A 35 4.57 -6.56 11.24
CA MET A 35 4.28 -6.74 12.67
C MET A 35 4.61 -8.17 13.16
N PHE A 36 4.35 -9.19 12.35
CA PHE A 36 4.72 -10.57 12.68
C PHE A 36 6.25 -10.73 12.77
N LYS A 37 6.99 -10.02 11.92
CA LYS A 37 8.46 -9.96 11.93
C LYS A 37 9.03 -8.96 12.95
N GLN A 38 8.17 -8.38 13.80
CA GLN A 38 8.55 -7.44 14.84
C GLN A 38 9.26 -6.18 14.31
N VAL A 39 8.90 -5.75 13.10
CA VAL A 39 9.39 -4.49 12.54
C VAL A 39 8.50 -3.35 13.00
N GLU A 40 9.13 -2.26 13.42
CA GLU A 40 8.45 -1.04 13.82
C GLU A 40 8.19 -0.14 12.60
N PHE A 41 6.93 0.22 12.38
CA PHE A 41 6.48 1.12 11.31
C PHE A 41 5.10 1.67 11.67
N ASP A 42 4.75 2.79 11.04
CA ASP A 42 3.43 3.40 11.20
C ASP A 42 2.48 2.98 10.08
N ILE A 43 1.18 2.98 10.38
CA ILE A 43 0.11 2.67 9.41
C ILE A 43 -0.86 3.82 9.40
N PHE A 44 -1.09 4.40 8.23
CA PHE A 44 -1.99 5.53 8.03
C PHE A 44 -3.17 5.12 7.14
N ASP A 45 -4.39 5.39 7.63
CA ASP A 45 -5.63 5.26 6.86
C ASP A 45 -6.00 6.64 6.30
N VAL A 46 -5.72 6.85 5.01
CA VAL A 46 -5.90 8.12 4.31
C VAL A 46 -7.07 8.00 3.33
N GLU A 47 -8.08 7.20 3.68
CA GLU A 47 -9.31 6.97 2.93
C GLU A 47 -10.53 7.22 3.85
N PRO A 48 -10.89 8.50 4.08
CA PRO A 48 -12.00 8.87 4.95
C PRO A 48 -13.35 8.32 4.46
N ALA A 49 -13.56 8.20 3.15
CA ALA A 49 -14.83 7.76 2.59
C ALA A 49 -15.03 6.23 2.73
N ASN A 50 -13.94 5.45 2.77
CA ASN A 50 -13.99 3.99 2.92
C ASN A 50 -12.96 3.46 3.92
N PRO A 51 -13.18 3.66 5.24
CA PRO A 51 -12.20 3.41 6.29
C PRO A 51 -11.96 1.91 6.55
N THR A 52 -11.29 1.26 5.63
CA THR A 52 -11.15 -0.19 5.58
C THR A 52 -10.08 -0.66 6.56
N LEU A 53 -8.98 0.10 6.69
CA LEU A 53 -7.94 -0.23 7.68
C LEU A 53 -8.46 -0.07 9.12
N ARG A 54 -9.25 0.97 9.41
CA ARG A 54 -9.90 1.11 10.72
C ARG A 54 -10.75 -0.11 11.09
N ARG A 55 -11.47 -0.70 10.13
CA ARG A 55 -12.25 -1.93 10.34
C ARG A 55 -11.36 -3.13 10.68
N TYR A 56 -10.23 -3.31 10.00
CA TYR A 56 -9.31 -4.40 10.30
C TYR A 56 -8.57 -4.23 11.63
N PHE A 57 -8.01 -3.05 11.88
CA PHE A 57 -7.16 -2.85 13.05
C PHE A 57 -7.95 -2.56 14.33
N LYS A 58 -9.22 -2.15 14.21
CA LYS A 58 -10.20 -1.80 15.25
C LYS A 58 -9.81 -0.63 16.18
N SER A 59 -8.52 -0.33 16.31
CA SER A 59 -7.98 0.70 17.19
C SER A 59 -6.75 1.36 16.56
N MET A 60 -6.97 2.17 15.52
CA MET A 60 -5.91 3.03 14.96
C MET A 60 -5.82 4.33 15.77
N PRO A 61 -4.61 4.85 16.05
CA PRO A 61 -4.44 6.17 16.66
C PRO A 61 -5.11 7.25 15.78
N ALA A 62 -5.70 8.28 16.40
CA ALA A 62 -6.41 9.33 15.66
C ALA A 62 -5.47 10.12 14.74
N GLU A 63 -4.22 10.32 15.16
CA GLU A 63 -3.14 10.92 14.38
C GLU A 63 -2.75 10.12 13.13
N HIS A 64 -3.17 8.85 13.05
CA HIS A 64 -2.90 7.96 11.92
C HIS A 64 -4.07 7.87 10.93
N VAL A 65 -5.11 8.69 11.12
CA VAL A 65 -6.34 8.63 10.33
C VAL A 65 -6.65 10.01 9.75
N LEU A 66 -6.87 10.06 8.44
CA LEU A 66 -7.47 11.24 7.81
C LEU A 66 -8.99 11.16 7.96
N GLU A 67 -9.58 12.14 8.65
CA GLU A 67 -11.04 12.27 8.81
C GLU A 67 -11.68 13.26 7.84
N ASP A 68 -10.89 14.19 7.30
CA ASP A 68 -11.35 15.19 6.33
C ASP A 68 -11.40 14.58 4.92
N ASP A 69 -12.60 14.51 4.36
CA ASP A 69 -12.90 13.88 3.07
C ASP A 69 -12.56 14.75 1.86
N ARG A 70 -12.17 16.01 2.07
CA ARG A 70 -11.74 16.90 1.01
C ARG A 70 -10.39 16.43 0.45
N PRO A 71 -10.26 16.21 -0.87
CA PRO A 71 -9.00 15.73 -1.46
C PRO A 71 -7.77 16.58 -1.13
N GLU A 72 -7.92 17.90 -0.96
CA GLU A 72 -6.84 18.80 -0.59
C GLU A 72 -6.30 18.61 0.84
N ALA A 73 -7.08 18.01 1.74
CA ALA A 73 -6.68 17.77 3.13
C ALA A 73 -5.57 16.70 3.23
N VAL A 74 -5.39 15.89 2.18
CA VAL A 74 -4.35 14.86 2.11
C VAL A 74 -2.95 15.43 2.26
N ILE A 75 -2.68 16.63 1.71
CA ILE A 75 -1.31 17.17 1.69
C ILE A 75 -0.88 17.64 3.10
N PRO A 76 -1.64 18.50 3.81
CA PRO A 76 -1.29 18.84 5.18
C PRO A 76 -1.20 17.61 6.10
N PHE A 77 -2.04 16.59 5.87
CA PHE A 77 -1.98 15.35 6.63
C PHE A 77 -0.66 14.61 6.40
N LEU A 78 -0.30 14.36 5.14
CA LEU A 78 0.94 13.69 4.77
C LEU A 78 2.16 14.45 5.29
N GLU A 79 2.21 15.77 5.12
CA GLU A 79 3.34 16.58 5.56
C GLU A 79 3.58 16.53 7.06
N ASN A 80 2.50 16.66 7.85
CA ASN A 80 2.60 16.78 9.30
C ASN A 80 2.69 15.43 10.01
N ARG A 81 2.03 14.40 9.47
CA ARG A 81 1.86 13.10 10.15
C ARG A 81 2.73 12.01 9.55
N VAL A 82 2.81 11.92 8.23
CA VAL A 82 3.53 10.83 7.55
C VAL A 82 5.00 11.19 7.34
N PHE A 83 5.25 12.35 6.73
CA PHE A 83 6.59 12.83 6.40
C PHE A 83 7.18 13.71 7.50
N GLY A 84 6.43 13.99 8.56
CA GLY A 84 6.88 14.68 9.76
C GLY A 84 7.87 13.85 10.58
N ASP A 85 7.76 12.52 10.51
CA ASP A 85 8.60 11.53 11.20
C ASP A 85 9.48 10.74 10.20
N ASP A 86 10.63 10.27 10.66
CA ASP A 86 11.61 9.43 9.95
C ASP A 86 11.28 7.93 10.03
N ARG A 87 10.26 7.50 10.78
CA ARG A 87 9.84 6.10 10.85
C ARG A 87 9.33 5.57 9.50
N PRO A 88 9.59 4.32 9.10
CA PRO A 88 8.94 3.72 7.96
C PRO A 88 7.41 3.74 8.14
N ALA A 89 6.67 3.92 7.06
CA ALA A 89 5.21 3.98 7.15
C ALA A 89 4.54 3.31 5.96
N ILE A 90 3.36 2.74 6.20
CA ILE A 90 2.41 2.31 5.18
C ILE A 90 1.28 3.33 5.13
N VAL A 91 0.96 3.82 3.94
CA VAL A 91 -0.10 4.81 3.71
C VAL A 91 -1.11 4.21 2.76
N ASP A 92 -2.32 3.94 3.24
CA ASP A 92 -3.44 3.53 2.37
C ASP A 92 -4.15 4.79 1.88
N LEU A 93 -3.80 5.21 0.66
CA LEU A 93 -4.28 6.46 0.10
C LEU A 93 -5.73 6.32 -0.39
N GLY A 94 -6.54 7.34 -0.17
CA GLY A 94 -7.89 7.38 -0.71
C GLY A 94 -7.92 7.31 -2.22
N ALA A 95 -9.01 6.76 -2.77
CA ALA A 95 -9.22 6.80 -4.22
C ALA A 95 -9.24 8.25 -4.70
N ASN A 96 -8.57 8.53 -5.82
CA ASN A 96 -8.46 9.86 -6.45
C ASN A 96 -7.62 10.90 -5.68
N MET A 97 -7.02 10.55 -4.55
CA MET A 97 -6.11 11.46 -3.84
C MET A 97 -4.70 11.45 -4.44
N GLU A 98 -4.34 10.48 -5.29
CA GLU A 98 -2.99 10.36 -5.83
C GLU A 98 -2.62 11.57 -6.72
N GLY A 99 -3.59 12.14 -7.44
CA GLY A 99 -3.34 13.34 -8.25
C GLY A 99 -2.85 14.54 -7.43
N HIS A 100 -3.35 14.70 -6.20
CA HIS A 100 -2.92 15.75 -5.29
C HIS A 100 -1.51 15.48 -4.77
N VAL A 101 -1.22 14.22 -4.40
CA VAL A 101 0.11 13.80 -3.95
C VAL A 101 1.16 14.00 -5.05
N LEU A 102 0.86 13.62 -6.29
CA LEU A 102 1.77 13.78 -7.42
C LEU A 102 2.06 15.26 -7.71
N ARG A 103 1.05 16.13 -7.65
CA ARG A 103 1.25 17.58 -7.79
C ARG A 103 2.18 18.12 -6.71
N TRP A 104 1.92 17.76 -5.46
CA TRP A 104 2.75 18.17 -4.33
C TRP A 104 4.21 17.68 -4.45
N LEU A 105 4.43 16.46 -4.93
CA LEU A 105 5.78 15.94 -5.18
C LEU A 105 6.51 16.72 -6.27
N ASN A 106 5.82 17.07 -7.35
CA ASN A 106 6.40 17.92 -8.40
C ASN A 106 6.81 19.30 -7.88
N ASP A 107 6.00 19.89 -7.00
CA ASP A 107 6.28 21.20 -6.41
C ASP A 107 7.47 21.17 -5.42
N ARG A 108 7.67 20.06 -4.72
CA ARG A 108 8.73 19.88 -3.69
C ARG A 108 10.06 19.37 -4.26
N GLY A 109 10.04 18.80 -5.46
CA GLY A 109 11.23 18.27 -6.14
C GLY A 109 11.59 16.82 -5.76
N ALA A 110 12.51 16.25 -6.53
CA ALA A 110 12.83 14.81 -6.51
C ALA A 110 13.26 14.24 -5.15
N ALA A 111 13.86 15.06 -4.27
CA ALA A 111 14.37 14.62 -2.98
C ALA A 111 13.29 14.04 -2.05
N VAL A 112 12.03 14.52 -2.13
CA VAL A 112 10.92 13.95 -1.33
C VAL A 112 10.43 12.62 -1.94
N ALA A 113 10.56 12.46 -3.26
CA ALA A 113 10.14 11.26 -3.96
C ALA A 113 11.08 10.06 -3.71
N GLU A 114 12.35 10.30 -3.40
CA GLU A 114 13.34 9.24 -3.13
C GLU A 114 12.96 8.34 -1.95
N ASP A 115 12.23 8.88 -0.97
CA ASP A 115 11.78 8.15 0.23
C ASP A 115 10.44 7.43 0.02
N ILE A 116 9.77 7.64 -1.13
CA ILE A 116 8.45 7.09 -1.40
C ILE A 116 8.56 5.85 -2.30
N ARG A 117 7.80 4.83 -1.93
CA ARG A 117 7.61 3.62 -2.73
C ARG A 117 6.11 3.43 -2.97
N PHE A 118 5.68 3.67 -4.19
CA PHE A 118 4.30 3.47 -4.60
C PHE A 118 4.04 1.99 -4.89
N ILE A 119 3.07 1.42 -4.20
CA ILE A 119 2.58 0.06 -4.44
C ILE A 119 1.21 0.22 -5.09
N VAL A 120 1.09 -0.22 -6.34
CA VAL A 120 -0.10 0.00 -7.16
C VAL A 120 -0.77 -1.34 -7.47
N PRO A 121 -1.87 -1.67 -6.78
CA PRO A 121 -2.66 -2.85 -7.12
C PRO A 121 -3.33 -2.67 -8.48
N VAL A 122 -3.11 -3.63 -9.37
CA VAL A 122 -3.69 -3.65 -10.71
C VAL A 122 -4.76 -4.74 -10.77
N SER A 123 -6.02 -4.30 -10.67
CA SER A 123 -7.20 -5.15 -10.88
C SER A 123 -8.12 -4.63 -11.99
N LYS A 124 -7.87 -3.42 -12.51
CA LYS A 124 -8.64 -2.77 -13.58
C LYS A 124 -7.84 -1.66 -14.23
N ARG A 125 -8.36 -1.12 -15.35
CA ARG A 125 -7.71 -0.06 -16.14
C ARG A 125 -7.37 1.21 -15.37
N ASP A 126 -8.17 1.57 -14.37
CA ASP A 126 -7.89 2.74 -13.54
C ASP A 126 -6.57 2.60 -12.75
N GLY A 127 -6.25 1.38 -12.28
CA GLY A 127 -4.99 1.09 -11.60
C GLY A 127 -3.79 1.24 -12.53
N ILE A 128 -3.93 0.82 -13.80
CA ILE A 128 -2.92 1.02 -14.85
C ILE A 128 -2.70 2.52 -15.09
N THR A 129 -3.77 3.28 -15.21
CA THR A 129 -3.70 4.74 -15.43
C THR A 129 -3.05 5.45 -14.26
N ALA A 130 -3.39 5.08 -13.01
CA ALA A 130 -2.76 5.63 -11.82
C ALA A 130 -1.25 5.32 -11.80
N ALA A 131 -0.86 4.07 -12.05
CA ALA A 131 0.53 3.67 -12.11
C ALA A 131 1.31 4.43 -13.19
N ALA A 132 0.76 4.58 -14.40
CA ALA A 132 1.39 5.34 -15.48
C ALA A 132 1.63 6.81 -15.09
N ARG A 133 0.65 7.46 -14.42
CA ARG A 133 0.83 8.82 -13.89
C ARG A 133 1.95 8.86 -12.85
N ILE A 134 2.00 7.91 -11.93
CA ILE A 134 3.04 7.89 -10.90
C ILE A 134 4.42 7.68 -11.53
N VAL A 135 4.57 6.75 -12.47
CA VAL A 135 5.84 6.51 -13.20
C VAL A 135 6.30 7.79 -13.90
N MET A 136 5.39 8.51 -14.56
CA MET A 136 5.72 9.75 -15.26
C MET A 136 6.25 10.86 -14.33
N ASN A 137 5.74 10.94 -13.09
CA ASN A 137 6.06 12.03 -12.16
C ASN A 137 7.19 11.65 -11.17
N CYS A 138 7.31 10.37 -10.81
CA CYS A 138 8.20 9.89 -9.74
C CYS A 138 9.26 8.89 -10.22
N GLY A 139 9.23 8.51 -11.51
CA GLY A 139 10.12 7.52 -12.09
C GLY A 139 9.70 6.07 -11.80
N ALA A 140 10.09 5.17 -12.72
CA ALA A 140 9.75 3.76 -12.67
C ALA A 140 10.26 3.04 -11.40
N ALA A 141 11.45 3.40 -10.91
CA ALA A 141 12.06 2.78 -9.72
C ALA A 141 11.28 3.03 -8.42
N SER A 142 10.37 4.02 -8.43
CA SER A 142 9.51 4.35 -7.29
C SER A 142 8.22 3.53 -7.25
N VAL A 143 7.94 2.71 -8.28
CA VAL A 143 6.65 2.04 -8.46
C VAL A 143 6.81 0.52 -8.46
N LEU A 144 5.92 -0.17 -7.74
CA LEU A 144 5.70 -1.59 -7.87
C LEU A 144 4.26 -1.84 -8.30
N LEU A 145 4.10 -2.53 -9.44
CA LEU A 145 2.82 -3.06 -9.87
C LEU A 145 2.53 -4.35 -9.10
N VAL A 146 1.35 -4.45 -8.49
CA VAL A 146 0.91 -5.66 -7.81
C VAL A 146 -0.30 -6.23 -8.53
N HIS A 147 -0.12 -7.39 -9.18
CA HIS A 147 -1.23 -8.18 -9.67
C HIS A 147 -1.94 -8.83 -8.46
N ASN A 148 -3.07 -8.24 -8.07
CA ASN A 148 -3.79 -8.61 -6.85
C ASN A 148 -4.85 -9.69 -7.11
N GLN A 149 -4.46 -10.96 -7.04
CA GLN A 149 -5.39 -12.09 -7.15
C GLN A 149 -6.09 -12.42 -5.82
N ALA A 150 -5.65 -11.83 -4.71
CA ALA A 150 -6.33 -11.97 -3.42
C ALA A 150 -7.67 -11.21 -3.36
N GLY A 151 -7.89 -10.23 -4.24
CA GLY A 151 -9.04 -9.33 -4.23
C GLY A 151 -10.23 -9.71 -5.14
N GLY A 152 -10.08 -10.65 -6.08
CA GLY A 152 -11.17 -11.10 -6.96
C GLY A 152 -10.96 -10.90 -8.47
N LEU A 153 -11.95 -11.37 -9.25
CA LEU A 153 -11.90 -11.90 -10.63
C LEU A 153 -11.39 -10.98 -11.76
N ASP A 154 -11.32 -9.66 -11.58
CA ASP A 154 -11.02 -8.73 -12.70
C ASP A 154 -9.53 -8.58 -13.01
N ALA A 155 -8.67 -9.19 -12.20
CA ALA A 155 -7.23 -8.99 -12.28
C ALA A 155 -6.59 -9.56 -13.57
N GLU A 156 -7.17 -10.60 -14.17
CA GLU A 156 -6.65 -11.21 -15.42
C GLU A 156 -6.84 -10.30 -16.65
N ALA A 157 -7.99 -9.64 -16.76
CA ALA A 157 -8.27 -8.71 -17.84
C ALA A 157 -7.33 -7.50 -17.78
N ALA A 158 -7.05 -7.01 -16.56
CA ALA A 158 -6.16 -5.87 -16.35
C ALA A 158 -4.70 -6.17 -16.75
N VAL A 159 -4.19 -7.37 -16.47
CA VAL A 159 -2.81 -7.74 -16.83
C VAL A 159 -2.65 -8.11 -18.31
N SER A 160 -3.76 -8.35 -19.01
CA SER A 160 -3.78 -8.57 -20.46
C SER A 160 -3.92 -7.26 -21.26
N ASP A 161 -4.17 -6.13 -20.59
CA ASP A 161 -4.27 -4.82 -21.23
C ASP A 161 -2.92 -4.40 -21.83
N ARG A 162 -2.94 -3.91 -23.06
CA ARG A 162 -1.73 -3.48 -23.77
C ARG A 162 -0.97 -2.39 -23.00
N ILE A 163 -1.66 -1.45 -22.37
CA ILE A 163 -1.04 -0.37 -21.58
C ILE A 163 -0.34 -0.95 -20.36
N PHE A 164 -0.92 -1.98 -19.74
CA PHE A 164 -0.25 -2.68 -18.64
C PHE A 164 1.05 -3.35 -19.12
N ILE A 165 1.01 -4.04 -20.26
CA ILE A 165 2.20 -4.69 -20.83
C ILE A 165 3.31 -3.67 -21.11
N GLU A 166 2.97 -2.52 -21.72
CA GLU A 166 3.91 -1.42 -21.96
C GLU A 166 4.46 -0.83 -20.65
N LEU A 167 3.63 -0.74 -19.61
CA LEU A 167 4.06 -0.25 -18.30
C LEU A 167 5.00 -1.23 -17.58
N VAL A 168 4.74 -2.54 -17.67
CA VAL A 168 5.62 -3.59 -17.13
C VAL A 168 7.01 -3.53 -17.76
N GLN A 169 7.12 -3.19 -19.05
CA GLN A 169 8.42 -3.02 -19.70
C GLN A 169 9.23 -1.85 -19.13
N GLN A 170 8.57 -0.85 -18.57
CA GLN A 170 9.21 0.33 -17.96
C GLN A 170 9.51 0.11 -16.47
N VAL A 171 8.56 -0.45 -15.72
CA VAL A 171 8.63 -0.63 -14.26
C VAL A 171 9.42 -1.87 -13.86
N GLY A 172 9.36 -2.92 -14.69
CA GLY A 172 9.88 -4.24 -14.37
C GLY A 172 8.78 -5.22 -14.00
N ARG A 173 9.19 -6.42 -13.59
CA ARG A 173 8.29 -7.54 -13.29
C ARG A 173 7.29 -7.14 -12.19
N PRO A 174 5.98 -7.36 -12.38
CA PRO A 174 5.00 -7.11 -11.33
C PRO A 174 5.13 -8.15 -10.21
N ALA A 175 4.84 -7.74 -8.98
CA ALA A 175 4.59 -8.68 -7.89
C ALA A 175 3.23 -9.35 -8.09
N ILE A 176 3.14 -10.65 -7.81
CA ILE A 176 1.88 -11.40 -7.95
C ILE A 176 1.44 -11.81 -6.56
N LEU A 177 0.40 -11.16 -6.03
CA LEU A 177 -0.23 -11.56 -4.78
C LEU A 177 -1.28 -12.63 -5.09
N PRO A 178 -1.02 -13.91 -4.81
CA PRO A 178 -1.93 -15.00 -5.19
C PRO A 178 -3.22 -14.94 -4.38
N SER A 179 -4.22 -15.68 -4.84
CA SER A 179 -5.40 -15.97 -4.01
C SER A 179 -4.97 -16.60 -2.68
N LEU A 180 -5.51 -16.05 -1.58
CA LEU A 180 -5.28 -16.56 -0.23
C LEU A 180 -6.43 -17.46 0.24
N GLY A 181 -7.40 -17.73 -0.65
CA GLY A 181 -8.49 -18.70 -0.42
C GLY A 181 -9.40 -18.36 0.75
N ALA A 182 -9.95 -19.40 1.39
CA ALA A 182 -10.89 -19.28 2.51
C ALA A 182 -10.35 -18.44 3.68
N THR A 183 -9.02 -18.38 3.86
CA THR A 183 -8.39 -17.59 4.91
C THR A 183 -8.60 -16.08 4.73
N MET A 184 -8.65 -15.55 3.49
CA MET A 184 -9.05 -14.14 3.29
C MET A 184 -10.50 -13.92 3.75
N ALA A 185 -11.40 -14.87 3.48
CA ALA A 185 -12.78 -14.76 3.91
C ALA A 185 -12.89 -14.72 5.44
N ASP A 186 -12.03 -15.46 6.15
CA ASP A 186 -11.98 -15.42 7.62
C ASP A 186 -11.46 -14.07 8.15
N VAL A 187 -10.45 -13.48 7.51
CA VAL A 187 -9.98 -12.11 7.84
C VAL A 187 -11.09 -11.09 7.64
N HIS A 188 -11.80 -11.15 6.51
CA HIS A 188 -12.93 -10.25 6.25
C HIS A 188 -14.11 -10.47 7.21
N ARG A 189 -14.41 -11.71 7.58
CA ARG A 189 -15.52 -12.05 8.48
C ARG A 189 -15.24 -11.63 9.93
N SER A 190 -14.03 -11.87 10.41
CA SER A 190 -13.64 -11.57 11.80
C SER A 190 -13.17 -10.14 12.00
N SER A 191 -12.77 -9.48 10.91
CA SER A 191 -12.02 -8.23 10.90
C SER A 191 -10.77 -8.32 11.79
N VAL A 192 -10.14 -9.49 11.85
CA VAL A 192 -8.90 -9.71 12.61
C VAL A 192 -7.75 -9.85 11.63
N PRO A 193 -6.70 -9.02 11.73
CA PRO A 193 -5.56 -9.10 10.84
C PRO A 193 -4.69 -10.33 11.15
N PRO A 194 -4.00 -10.91 10.16
CA PRO A 194 -3.24 -12.16 10.29
C PRO A 194 -2.29 -12.21 11.49
N HIS A 195 -1.54 -11.14 11.78
CA HIS A 195 -0.59 -11.11 12.88
C HIS A 195 -1.24 -11.30 14.26
N LYS A 196 -2.50 -10.88 14.43
CA LYS A 196 -3.28 -11.14 15.65
C LYS A 196 -3.82 -12.57 15.66
N MET A 197 -4.26 -13.09 14.51
CA MET A 197 -4.72 -14.48 14.38
C MET A 197 -3.63 -15.50 14.73
N CYS A 198 -2.36 -15.23 14.36
CA CYS A 198 -1.23 -16.08 14.74
C CYS A 198 -1.05 -16.24 16.25
N LYS A 199 -1.51 -15.26 17.04
CA LYS A 199 -1.46 -15.27 18.52
C LYS A 199 -2.78 -15.71 19.15
N GLY A 200 -3.79 -16.04 18.33
CA GLY A 200 -5.11 -16.45 18.80
C GLY A 200 -5.12 -17.87 19.37
N LEU A 201 -6.24 -18.23 20.02
CA LEU A 201 -6.44 -19.55 20.63
C LEU A 201 -6.74 -20.66 19.60
N ASN A 202 -7.17 -20.30 18.38
CA ASN A 202 -7.54 -21.23 17.33
C ASN A 202 -6.33 -21.62 16.45
N ARG A 203 -5.88 -22.87 16.55
CA ARG A 203 -4.73 -23.40 15.80
C ARG A 203 -4.92 -23.37 14.28
N PHE A 204 -6.14 -23.58 13.77
CA PHE A 204 -6.40 -23.57 12.33
C PHE A 204 -6.31 -22.15 11.76
N GLU A 205 -6.87 -21.16 12.46
CA GLU A 205 -6.74 -19.75 12.11
C GLU A 205 -5.29 -19.29 12.14
N ALA A 206 -4.55 -19.67 13.18
CA ALA A 206 -3.12 -19.34 13.29
C ALA A 206 -2.31 -19.92 12.12
N GLN A 207 -2.57 -21.17 11.73
CA GLN A 207 -1.91 -21.81 10.59
C GLN A 207 -2.29 -21.15 9.25
N GLY A 208 -3.56 -20.77 9.07
CA GLY A 208 -4.02 -20.01 7.90
C GLY A 208 -3.32 -18.66 7.82
N ALA A 209 -3.24 -17.93 8.93
CA ALA A 209 -2.59 -16.62 9.01
C ALA A 209 -1.08 -16.71 8.71
N LEU A 210 -0.37 -17.72 9.23
CA LEU A 210 1.04 -17.97 8.91
C LEU A 210 1.23 -18.27 7.41
N THR A 211 0.32 -19.04 6.81
CA THR A 211 0.35 -19.32 5.37
C THR A 211 0.18 -18.04 4.55
N MET A 212 -0.73 -17.16 4.99
CA MET A 212 -0.94 -15.87 4.37
C MET A 212 0.30 -14.97 4.44
N ILE A 213 0.91 -14.85 5.63
CA ILE A 213 2.15 -14.09 5.84
C ILE A 213 3.27 -14.59 4.91
N ARG A 214 3.47 -15.91 4.82
CA ARG A 214 4.49 -16.50 3.93
C ARG A 214 4.23 -16.21 2.45
N LYS A 215 2.96 -16.25 2.02
CA LYS A 215 2.59 -15.89 0.64
C LYS A 215 2.89 -14.42 0.35
N VAL A 216 2.64 -13.52 1.31
CA VAL A 216 3.00 -12.11 1.19
C VAL A 216 4.51 -11.95 1.13
N GLU A 217 5.28 -12.61 2.01
CA GLU A 217 6.75 -12.59 1.94
C GLU A 217 7.27 -13.03 0.57
N ALA A 218 6.74 -14.14 0.03
CA ALA A 218 7.11 -14.64 -1.29
C ALA A 218 6.72 -13.66 -2.41
N THR A 219 5.56 -13.01 -2.31
CA THR A 219 5.08 -12.02 -3.30
C THR A 219 6.07 -10.87 -3.50
N PHE A 220 6.71 -10.43 -2.41
CA PHE A 220 7.64 -9.30 -2.44
C PHE A 220 9.10 -9.76 -2.51
N LEU A 221 9.41 -11.05 -2.59
CA LEU A 221 10.77 -11.63 -2.51
C LEU A 221 11.73 -11.17 -3.62
N ASP A 222 11.20 -10.73 -4.76
CA ASP A 222 12.00 -10.17 -5.85
C ASP A 222 12.04 -8.62 -5.82
N HIS A 223 11.37 -8.00 -4.84
CA HIS A 223 11.16 -6.54 -4.71
C HIS A 223 11.60 -6.01 -3.33
N PRO A 224 12.87 -6.16 -2.94
CA PRO A 224 13.34 -5.83 -1.58
C PRO A 224 13.11 -4.36 -1.20
N GLU A 225 13.11 -3.46 -2.17
CA GLU A 225 12.88 -2.05 -1.94
C GLU A 225 11.44 -1.69 -1.55
N PHE A 226 10.48 -2.59 -1.79
CA PHE A 226 9.06 -2.47 -1.45
C PHE A 226 8.66 -3.31 -0.21
N ARG A 227 9.63 -3.85 0.53
CA ARG A 227 9.38 -4.57 1.77
C ARG A 227 9.53 -3.65 2.97
N PRO A 228 8.49 -3.50 3.80
CA PRO A 228 8.63 -2.84 5.10
C PRO A 228 9.45 -3.63 6.13
N TRP A 229 10.02 -4.79 5.79
CA TRP A 229 10.81 -5.67 6.66
C TRP A 229 12.09 -6.20 6.01
#